data_AF-A0A3B7BYW7-F1
#
_entry.id   AF-A0A3B7BYW7-F1
#
_cell.length_a   1.000
_cell.length_b   1.000
_cell.length_c   1.000
_cell.angle_alpha   90.00
_cell.angle_beta   90.00
_cell.angle_gamma   90.00
#
_symmetry.space_group_name_H-M   'P 1'
#
loop_
_entity.id
_entity.type
_entity.pdbx_description
1 polymer ?
#
loop_
_entity_poly.entity_id
_entity_poly.type
_entity_poly.pdbx_seq_one_letter_code
_entity_poly.pdbx_strand_id
1 'polypeptide(L)'
;MEENNSNSEKKSTTYIPKITYNGESLNYKEVPIIIKEEEPYECPYCKEEITAAQIKHVVPKANNAFINKVLTYLNKYRKDYKLDTCLRKAHFISQIGAEMSFQEIYLKEGTKYHHSALHIHSKYFKTKTVITDLVLNSLEKHLTDIFKITDKDGKVITKTNAQLKKILKDHKVEVNEMKLYGYTNGKKDNEENLETVKKKEKNKEGKEVEVVDFNIVLKKHKTFGVELLSRAYAGRYGNGDEMSREGYIYRGKGLKQITFHDNLESFSNFRKNNPFPDDTHGDIDFTKITDKNNLKSKSDLLADSSDLIFAVQSALWYWMRGNGKIYTYSDSDKVYDVSRRINGGNNGMNNRYDNTLRAREDSGFKVYKHYQELYNKGTQEEKDKVVANLEYLSKDLKTNDTAKKKGHKKRKVNLKDPNASILLDKLQNSPKPIKIEPLGVNLIPLESIISEQKISLKTITFVEPEKKKKKKKKKKKNK
;
A
#
# COMPACT_ATOMS: atom_id res chain seq x y z
N MET A 1 3.62 -26.76 26.09
CA MET A 1 2.32 -27.10 26.70
C MET A 1 1.51 -27.85 25.66
N GLU A 2 1.27 -29.12 25.97
CA GLU A 2 0.31 -30.10 25.43
C GLU A 2 -0.11 -30.02 23.95
N GLU A 3 0.36 -31.01 23.19
CA GLU A 3 -0.20 -31.42 21.90
C GLU A 3 -1.65 -31.91 22.08
N ASN A 4 -2.60 -31.05 21.71
CA ASN A 4 -3.98 -31.47 21.53
C ASN A 4 -4.09 -32.31 20.25
N ASN A 5 -4.00 -33.61 20.43
CA ASN A 5 -4.32 -34.62 19.42
C ASN A 5 -5.85 -34.66 19.25
N SER A 6 -6.44 -33.67 18.56
CA SER A 6 -7.85 -33.72 18.19
C SER A 6 -7.99 -34.61 16.95
N ASN A 7 -8.32 -35.87 17.20
CA ASN A 7 -8.86 -36.75 16.17
C ASN A 7 -10.20 -36.15 15.72
N SER A 8 -10.21 -35.35 14.66
CA SER A 8 -11.43 -34.79 14.09
C SER A 8 -12.21 -35.94 13.44
N GLU A 9 -13.25 -36.41 14.12
CA GLU A 9 -14.24 -37.29 13.51
C GLU A 9 -14.81 -36.57 12.27
N LYS A 10 -14.48 -37.11 11.09
CA LYS A 10 -14.91 -36.59 9.78
C LYS A 10 -16.42 -36.40 9.79
N LYS A 11 -16.89 -35.15 9.71
CA LYS A 11 -18.32 -34.86 9.56
C LYS A 11 -18.77 -35.35 8.19
N SER A 12 -19.67 -36.31 8.21
CA SER A 12 -20.34 -36.79 7.02
C SER A 12 -21.83 -36.77 7.29
N THR A 13 -22.59 -36.22 6.36
CA THR A 13 -24.04 -36.15 6.47
C THR A 13 -24.62 -37.24 5.59
N THR A 14 -25.41 -38.13 6.20
CA THR A 14 -26.09 -39.20 5.49
C THR A 14 -27.47 -38.76 5.07
N TYR A 15 -27.75 -38.80 3.78
CA TYR A 15 -29.07 -38.54 3.21
C TYR A 15 -29.66 -39.84 2.68
N ILE A 16 -30.95 -40.05 2.94
CA ILE A 16 -31.72 -41.10 2.27
C ILE A 16 -32.61 -40.39 1.26
N PRO A 17 -32.40 -40.58 -0.06
CA PRO A 17 -33.33 -40.02 -1.04
C PRO A 17 -34.72 -40.62 -0.79
N LYS A 18 -35.78 -39.89 -1.17
CA LYS A 18 -37.15 -40.41 -1.24
C LYS A 18 -37.70 -40.12 -2.63
N ILE A 19 -38.02 -41.16 -3.39
CA ILE A 19 -38.61 -41.02 -4.73
C ILE A 19 -40.11 -41.30 -4.65
N THR A 20 -40.92 -40.37 -5.16
CA THR A 20 -42.37 -40.50 -5.23
C THR A 20 -42.86 -40.38 -6.67
N TYR A 21 -43.77 -41.25 -7.09
CA TYR A 21 -44.45 -41.21 -8.40
C TYR A 21 -45.96 -41.23 -8.17
N ASN A 22 -46.69 -40.28 -8.76
CA ASN A 22 -48.15 -40.10 -8.57
C ASN A 22 -48.62 -40.08 -7.09
N GLY A 23 -47.79 -39.54 -6.19
CA GLY A 23 -48.11 -39.46 -4.76
C GLY A 23 -47.78 -40.71 -3.95
N GLU A 24 -47.35 -41.80 -4.60
CA GLU A 24 -46.91 -43.02 -3.92
C GLU A 24 -45.38 -43.05 -3.82
N SER A 25 -44.86 -43.51 -2.66
CA SER A 25 -43.42 -43.67 -2.46
C SER A 25 -42.95 -44.98 -3.10
N LEU A 26 -41.98 -44.90 -4.01
CA LEU A 26 -41.44 -46.09 -4.66
C LEU A 26 -40.55 -46.87 -3.68
N ASN A 27 -40.75 -48.18 -3.62
CA ASN A 27 -39.94 -49.08 -2.79
C ASN A 27 -38.64 -49.41 -3.54
N TYR A 28 -37.53 -48.80 -3.14
CA TYR A 28 -36.18 -49.19 -3.55
C TYR A 28 -35.32 -49.45 -2.31
N LYS A 29 -34.23 -50.20 -2.46
CA LYS A 29 -33.24 -50.34 -1.39
C LYS A 29 -32.71 -48.95 -1.02
N GLU A 30 -32.99 -48.49 0.19
CA GLU A 30 -32.47 -47.23 0.72
C GLU A 30 -30.94 -47.24 0.61
N VAL A 31 -30.40 -46.45 -0.33
CA VAL A 31 -28.96 -46.25 -0.45
C VAL A 31 -28.61 -44.96 0.28
N PRO A 32 -27.95 -45.02 1.44
CA PRO A 32 -27.49 -43.82 2.12
C PRO A 32 -26.44 -43.10 1.26
N ILE A 33 -26.72 -41.85 0.90
CA ILE A 33 -25.75 -40.97 0.24
C ILE A 33 -24.94 -40.30 1.34
N ILE A 34 -23.65 -40.59 1.37
CA ILE A 34 -22.70 -39.96 2.29
C ILE A 34 -22.07 -38.79 1.55
N ILE A 35 -22.50 -37.56 1.89
CA ILE A 35 -21.83 -36.35 1.42
C ILE A 35 -20.71 -36.06 2.43
N LYS A 36 -19.46 -36.12 1.95
CA LYS A 36 -18.31 -35.64 2.70
C LYS A 36 -18.18 -34.15 2.40
N GLU A 37 -18.08 -33.32 3.44
CA GLU A 37 -17.69 -31.93 3.26
C GLU A 37 -16.29 -31.91 2.61
N GLU A 38 -16.14 -31.16 1.51
CA GLU A 38 -14.83 -30.96 0.88
C GLU A 38 -14.00 -30.08 1.81
N GLU A 39 -12.89 -30.60 2.32
CA GLU A 39 -11.94 -29.82 3.11
C GLU A 39 -11.20 -28.81 2.22
N PRO A 40 -10.99 -27.55 2.66
CA PRO A 40 -10.24 -26.56 1.92
C PRO A 40 -8.83 -27.03 1.53
N TYR A 41 -8.41 -26.76 0.29
CA TYR A 41 -7.09 -27.16 -0.15
C TYR A 41 -6.00 -26.22 0.35
N GLU A 42 -5.07 -26.76 1.13
CA GLU A 42 -3.91 -25.99 1.60
C GLU A 42 -2.81 -25.93 0.54
N CYS A 43 -2.65 -24.77 -0.10
CA CYS A 43 -1.54 -24.55 -1.03
C CYS A 43 -0.16 -24.62 -0.31
N PRO A 44 0.76 -25.51 -0.75
CA PRO A 44 2.06 -25.70 -0.08
C PRO A 44 2.95 -24.45 -0.14
N TYR A 45 2.85 -23.67 -1.23
CA TYR A 45 3.67 -22.49 -1.45
C TYR A 45 3.29 -21.30 -0.56
N CYS A 46 2.06 -21.26 -0.04
CA CYS A 46 1.57 -20.18 0.81
C CYS A 46 2.43 -20.06 2.08
N LYS A 47 2.76 -21.20 2.69
CA LYS A 47 3.48 -21.29 3.95
C LYS A 47 5.01 -21.19 3.80
N GLU A 48 5.55 -21.32 2.58
CA GLU A 48 6.99 -21.16 2.30
C GLU A 48 7.52 -19.77 2.73
N GLU A 49 8.76 -19.74 3.20
CA GLU A 49 9.49 -18.50 3.44
C GLU A 49 9.72 -17.70 2.15
N ILE A 50 9.83 -16.39 2.31
CA ILE A 50 10.20 -15.47 1.23
C ILE A 50 11.73 -15.56 1.07
N THR A 51 12.19 -15.73 -0.16
CA THR A 51 13.63 -15.80 -0.46
C THR A 51 14.15 -14.52 -1.10
N ALA A 52 15.47 -14.28 -0.98
CA ALA A 52 16.11 -13.13 -1.62
C ALA A 52 15.99 -13.17 -3.15
N ALA A 53 16.06 -14.37 -3.74
CA ALA A 53 15.87 -14.58 -5.17
C ALA A 53 14.46 -14.15 -5.64
N GLN A 54 13.42 -14.48 -4.86
CA GLN A 54 12.05 -14.03 -5.18
C GLN A 54 11.94 -12.50 -5.14
N ILE A 55 12.46 -11.85 -4.10
CA ILE A 55 12.42 -10.38 -4.01
C ILE A 55 13.21 -9.74 -5.15
N LYS A 56 14.37 -10.29 -5.50
CA LYS A 56 15.21 -9.82 -6.62
C LYS A 56 14.52 -10.00 -7.97
N HIS A 57 13.78 -11.09 -8.16
CA HIS A 57 12.94 -11.32 -9.34
C HIS A 57 11.83 -10.26 -9.44
N VAL A 58 11.09 -10.05 -8.34
CA VAL A 58 10.02 -9.03 -8.28
C VAL A 58 10.58 -7.63 -8.48
N VAL A 59 11.74 -7.32 -7.89
CA VAL A 59 12.36 -6.00 -7.88
C VAL A 59 13.83 -6.13 -8.34
N PRO A 60 14.10 -6.11 -9.66
CA PRO A 60 15.44 -6.36 -10.21
C PRO A 60 16.55 -5.44 -9.66
N LYS A 61 16.19 -4.22 -9.26
CA LYS A 61 17.11 -3.23 -8.69
C LYS A 61 17.40 -3.41 -7.19
N ALA A 62 16.79 -4.40 -6.53
CA ALA A 62 16.97 -4.63 -5.11
C ALA A 62 18.42 -5.00 -4.77
N ASN A 63 18.90 -4.60 -3.59
CA ASN A 63 20.23 -4.95 -3.11
C ASN A 63 20.16 -6.22 -2.24
N ASN A 64 20.94 -7.26 -2.58
CA ASN A 64 20.87 -8.55 -1.88
C ASN A 64 21.25 -8.46 -0.39
N ALA A 65 22.26 -7.67 -0.03
CA ALA A 65 22.66 -7.52 1.37
C ALA A 65 21.54 -6.85 2.19
N PHE A 66 20.90 -5.83 1.62
CA PHE A 66 19.75 -5.18 2.23
C PHE A 66 18.53 -6.12 2.34
N ILE A 67 18.23 -6.89 1.27
CA ILE A 67 17.16 -7.89 1.29
C ILE A 67 17.36 -8.90 2.43
N ASN A 68 18.59 -9.41 2.61
CA ASN A 68 18.85 -10.41 3.64
C ASN A 68 18.57 -9.86 5.04
N LYS A 69 18.95 -8.61 5.33
CA LYS A 69 18.58 -7.93 6.59
C LYS A 69 17.07 -7.80 6.78
N VAL A 70 16.32 -7.51 5.70
CA VAL A 70 14.86 -7.47 5.75
C VAL A 70 14.29 -8.85 6.03
N LEU A 71 14.80 -9.89 5.37
CA LEU A 71 14.30 -11.26 5.48
C LEU A 71 14.49 -11.86 6.87
N THR A 72 15.56 -11.48 7.59
CA THR A 72 15.79 -11.85 9.00
C THR A 72 14.53 -11.64 9.85
N TYR A 73 13.87 -10.50 9.69
CA TYR A 73 12.65 -10.17 10.46
C TYR A 73 11.37 -10.48 9.70
N LEU A 74 11.36 -10.32 8.37
CA LEU A 74 10.14 -10.53 7.59
C LEU A 74 9.69 -11.99 7.66
N ASN A 75 10.59 -12.96 7.50
CA ASN A 75 10.22 -14.37 7.60
C ASN A 75 9.85 -14.79 9.02
N LYS A 76 10.47 -14.15 10.02
CA LYS A 76 10.14 -14.34 11.42
C LYS A 76 8.68 -13.95 11.71
N TYR A 77 8.25 -12.77 11.28
CA TYR A 77 6.96 -12.20 11.67
C TYR A 77 5.81 -12.43 10.68
N ARG A 78 6.09 -12.71 9.40
CA ARG A 78 5.06 -12.69 8.33
C ARG A 78 3.79 -13.50 8.64
N LYS A 79 3.88 -14.64 9.34
CA LYS A 79 2.74 -15.52 9.61
C LYS A 79 1.73 -14.83 10.54
N ASP A 80 2.21 -14.21 11.61
CA ASP A 80 1.36 -13.52 12.60
C ASP A 80 0.64 -12.30 11.98
N TYR A 81 1.23 -11.75 10.93
CA TYR A 81 0.76 -10.56 10.22
C TYR A 81 0.07 -10.87 8.89
N LYS A 82 -0.49 -12.09 8.76
CA LYS A 82 -1.28 -12.51 7.60
C LYS A 82 -0.54 -12.32 6.28
N LEU A 83 0.77 -12.52 6.27
CA LEU A 83 1.61 -12.49 5.07
C LEU A 83 2.04 -13.93 4.74
N ASP A 84 1.02 -14.77 4.56
CA ASP A 84 1.08 -16.23 4.57
C ASP A 84 0.35 -16.87 3.38
N THR A 85 -0.01 -16.09 2.36
CA THR A 85 -0.53 -16.61 1.08
C THR A 85 0.34 -16.14 -0.08
N CYS A 86 0.34 -16.88 -1.20
CA CYS A 86 1.06 -16.49 -2.41
C CYS A 86 0.68 -15.08 -2.87
N LEU A 87 -0.62 -14.77 -2.88
CA LEU A 87 -1.14 -13.46 -3.28
C LEU A 87 -0.66 -12.36 -2.33
N ARG A 88 -0.80 -12.56 -1.01
CA ARG A 88 -0.39 -11.56 -0.01
C ARG A 88 1.11 -11.29 -0.08
N LYS A 89 1.95 -12.33 -0.22
CA LYS A 89 3.40 -12.20 -0.44
C LYS A 89 3.69 -11.39 -1.70
N ALA A 90 3.05 -11.73 -2.82
CA ALA A 90 3.21 -11.04 -4.09
C ALA A 90 2.88 -9.55 -3.99
N HIS A 91 1.71 -9.22 -3.44
CA HIS A 91 1.27 -7.84 -3.28
C HIS A 91 2.16 -7.07 -2.32
N PHE A 92 2.45 -7.60 -1.12
CA PHE A 92 3.29 -6.90 -0.14
C PHE A 92 4.67 -6.54 -0.70
N ILE A 93 5.39 -7.52 -1.26
CA ILE A 93 6.74 -7.30 -1.81
C ILE A 93 6.71 -6.36 -3.00
N SER A 94 5.70 -6.47 -3.88
CA SER A 94 5.57 -5.56 -5.03
C SER A 94 5.39 -4.11 -4.61
N GLN A 95 4.62 -3.89 -3.54
CA GLN A 95 4.30 -2.57 -3.05
C GLN A 95 5.48 -1.95 -2.30
N ILE A 96 6.15 -2.70 -1.43
CA ILE A 96 7.41 -2.26 -0.79
C ILE A 96 8.48 -1.98 -1.86
N GLY A 97 8.60 -2.84 -2.87
CA GLY A 97 9.47 -2.64 -4.02
C GLY A 97 9.19 -1.33 -4.76
N ALA A 98 7.92 -0.95 -4.89
CA ALA A 98 7.55 0.32 -5.51
C ALA A 98 7.82 1.54 -4.62
N GLU A 99 7.72 1.41 -3.29
CA GLU A 99 8.02 2.51 -2.36
C GLU A 99 9.52 2.79 -2.27
N MET A 100 10.34 1.75 -2.15
CA MET A 100 11.73 1.91 -1.72
C MET A 100 12.72 0.98 -2.44
N SER A 101 12.27 0.19 -3.42
CA SER A 101 13.12 -0.63 -4.30
C SER A 101 14.06 -1.60 -3.58
N PHE A 102 13.85 -1.89 -2.29
CA PHE A 102 14.77 -2.66 -1.44
C PHE A 102 16.22 -2.17 -1.52
N GLN A 103 16.41 -0.85 -1.41
CA GLN A 103 17.72 -0.21 -1.27
C GLN A 103 17.77 0.66 -0.03
N GLU A 104 18.87 0.55 0.71
CA GLU A 104 19.09 1.26 1.97
C GLU A 104 18.95 2.78 1.86
N ILE A 105 19.39 3.35 0.74
CA ILE A 105 19.32 4.80 0.46
C ILE A 105 17.88 5.36 0.48
N TYR A 106 16.86 4.50 0.36
CA TYR A 106 15.45 4.88 0.38
C TYR A 106 14.76 4.54 1.70
N LEU A 107 15.49 4.13 2.75
CA LEU A 107 14.92 3.96 4.09
C LEU A 107 14.35 5.25 4.67
N LYS A 108 14.79 6.41 4.17
CA LYS A 108 14.35 7.72 4.63
C LYS A 108 14.02 8.62 3.44
N GLU A 109 12.93 9.36 3.54
CA GLU A 109 12.52 10.32 2.54
C GLU A 109 13.65 11.33 2.27
N GLY A 110 13.95 11.49 0.99
CA GLY A 110 14.92 12.47 0.51
C GLY A 110 14.46 13.89 0.78
N THR A 111 15.40 14.83 0.85
CA THR A 111 15.11 16.22 1.23
C THR A 111 15.44 17.21 0.11
N LYS A 112 15.76 16.70 -1.09
CA LYS A 112 16.26 17.50 -2.21
C LYS A 112 15.25 17.48 -3.35
N TYR A 113 14.49 18.57 -3.49
CA TYR A 113 13.48 18.71 -4.54
C TYR A 113 13.71 19.97 -5.35
N HIS A 114 13.58 19.83 -6.68
CA HIS A 114 13.53 20.99 -7.57
C HIS A 114 12.23 21.74 -7.33
N HIS A 115 12.24 23.07 -7.43
CA HIS A 115 11.02 23.88 -7.24
C HIS A 115 9.85 23.39 -8.10
N SER A 116 10.11 22.96 -9.34
CA SER A 116 9.03 22.47 -10.22
C SER A 116 8.45 21.12 -9.80
N ALA A 117 9.18 20.30 -9.03
CA ALA A 117 8.68 19.03 -8.52
C ALA A 117 7.70 19.22 -7.35
N LEU A 118 7.80 20.35 -6.63
CA LEU A 118 6.94 20.68 -5.49
C LEU A 118 5.48 20.94 -5.86
N HIS A 119 5.14 20.95 -7.15
CA HIS A 119 3.75 21.02 -7.60
C HIS A 119 2.88 19.86 -7.06
N ILE A 120 3.46 18.73 -6.65
CA ILE A 120 2.74 17.64 -5.98
C ILE A 120 2.23 18.06 -4.59
N HIS A 121 2.84 19.09 -4.00
CA HIS A 121 2.45 19.73 -2.75
C HIS A 121 1.86 21.12 -2.99
N SER A 122 1.35 21.43 -4.19
CA SER A 122 0.85 22.78 -4.54
C SER A 122 -0.26 23.30 -3.62
N LYS A 123 -0.98 22.42 -2.93
CA LYS A 123 -1.94 22.80 -1.88
C LYS A 123 -1.27 23.55 -0.70
N TYR A 124 0.01 23.29 -0.47
CA TYR A 124 0.79 23.77 0.68
C TYR A 124 1.87 24.80 0.32
N PHE A 125 2.17 24.94 -0.98
CA PHE A 125 3.05 25.97 -1.51
C PHE A 125 2.28 26.91 -2.43
N LYS A 126 2.15 28.17 -2.04
CA LYS A 126 1.44 29.19 -2.82
C LYS A 126 2.30 29.66 -3.99
N THR A 127 1.70 29.74 -5.18
CA THR A 127 2.41 30.11 -6.42
C THR A 127 2.53 31.62 -6.64
N LYS A 128 1.69 32.41 -5.99
CA LYS A 128 1.70 33.87 -5.98
C LYS A 128 1.09 34.36 -4.67
N THR A 129 1.92 34.81 -3.73
CA THR A 129 1.50 35.30 -2.42
C THR A 129 2.50 36.33 -1.90
N VAL A 130 2.06 37.29 -1.10
CA VAL A 130 2.98 38.08 -0.27
C VAL A 130 3.71 37.13 0.68
N ILE A 131 5.03 37.30 0.80
CA ILE A 131 5.85 36.51 1.73
C ILE A 131 5.41 36.79 3.17
N THR A 132 5.13 35.72 3.91
CA THR A 132 4.57 35.82 5.27
C THR A 132 5.66 35.82 6.34
N ASP A 133 5.35 36.34 7.53
CA ASP A 133 6.24 36.27 8.70
C ASP A 133 6.66 34.82 9.01
N LEU A 134 5.74 33.86 8.85
CA LEU A 134 6.03 32.45 9.04
C LEU A 134 7.14 31.96 8.10
N VAL A 135 7.04 32.26 6.81
CA VAL A 135 8.03 31.88 5.78
C VAL A 135 9.36 32.59 6.04
N LEU A 136 9.32 33.88 6.36
CA LEU A 136 10.51 34.68 6.69
C LEU A 136 11.25 34.14 7.93
N ASN A 137 10.52 33.76 8.98
CA ASN A 137 11.09 33.17 10.19
C ASN A 137 11.66 31.78 9.92
N SER A 138 10.92 30.97 9.15
CA SER A 138 11.34 29.60 8.81
C SER A 138 12.62 29.58 7.98
N LEU A 139 12.79 30.51 7.05
CA LEU A 139 13.95 30.62 6.16
C LEU A 139 14.99 31.65 6.64
N GLU A 140 14.89 32.12 7.89
CA GLU A 140 15.65 33.28 8.39
C GLU A 140 17.17 33.13 8.20
N LYS A 141 17.70 31.92 8.37
CA LYS A 141 19.14 31.65 8.21
C LYS A 141 19.61 31.64 6.75
N HIS A 142 18.69 31.56 5.80
CA HIS A 142 18.95 31.33 4.38
C HIS A 142 18.55 32.51 3.50
N LEU A 143 18.06 33.63 4.05
CA LEU A 143 17.54 34.74 3.25
C LEU A 143 18.59 35.34 2.31
N THR A 144 19.86 35.43 2.72
CA THR A 144 20.97 35.87 1.86
C THR A 144 21.34 34.85 0.78
N ASP A 145 21.01 33.57 0.95
CA ASP A 145 21.17 32.55 -0.10
C ASP A 145 20.07 32.68 -1.15
N ILE A 146 18.86 33.03 -0.71
CA ILE A 146 17.66 33.10 -1.54
C ILE A 146 17.54 34.45 -2.24
N PHE A 147 17.89 35.56 -1.58
CA PHE A 147 17.65 36.90 -2.09
C PHE A 147 18.94 37.72 -2.17
N LYS A 148 18.95 38.68 -3.10
CA LYS A 148 19.91 39.78 -3.13
C LYS A 148 19.20 41.08 -3.42
N ILE A 149 19.80 42.18 -2.98
CA ILE A 149 19.41 43.53 -3.37
C ILE A 149 20.41 44.02 -4.40
N THR A 150 19.95 44.65 -5.47
CA THR A 150 20.83 45.33 -6.43
C THR A 150 20.41 46.78 -6.61
N ASP A 151 21.35 47.64 -6.95
CA ASP A 151 21.03 49.01 -7.36
C ASP A 151 20.43 49.06 -8.79
N LYS A 152 20.23 50.27 -9.30
CA LYS A 152 19.74 50.56 -10.65
C LYS A 152 20.63 50.01 -11.76
N ASP A 153 21.93 49.84 -11.50
CA ASP A 153 22.93 49.37 -12.45
C ASP A 153 23.19 47.85 -12.31
N GLY A 154 22.42 47.18 -11.43
CA GLY A 154 22.53 45.74 -11.18
C GLY A 154 23.66 45.34 -10.23
N LYS A 155 24.34 46.31 -9.60
CA LYS A 155 25.41 46.02 -8.63
C LYS A 155 24.80 45.60 -7.30
N VAL A 156 25.34 44.54 -6.70
CA VAL A 156 24.82 43.96 -5.45
C VAL A 156 25.05 44.90 -4.27
N ILE A 157 23.99 45.17 -3.52
CA ILE A 157 24.02 45.85 -2.23
C ILE A 157 23.97 44.78 -1.14
N THR A 158 25.08 44.59 -0.42
CA THR A 158 25.18 43.58 0.65
C THR A 158 24.18 43.88 1.77
N LYS A 159 23.41 42.86 2.15
CA LYS A 159 22.46 42.89 3.27
C LYS A 159 22.64 41.65 4.14
N THR A 160 22.41 41.79 5.44
CA THR A 160 22.30 40.65 6.36
C THR A 160 20.93 39.98 6.25
N ASN A 161 20.79 38.75 6.75
CA ASN A 161 19.49 38.07 6.84
C ASN A 161 18.42 38.93 7.56
N ALA A 162 18.79 39.58 8.67
CA ALA A 162 17.87 40.44 9.43
C ALA A 162 17.42 41.67 8.61
N GLN A 163 18.34 42.29 7.85
CA GLN A 163 18.01 43.40 6.96
C GLN A 163 17.12 42.96 5.80
N LEU A 164 17.42 41.82 5.16
CA LEU A 164 16.59 41.26 4.09
C LEU A 164 15.19 40.92 4.61
N LYS A 165 15.08 40.30 5.78
CA LYS A 165 13.79 39.99 6.42
C LYS A 165 12.91 41.24 6.56
N LYS A 166 13.49 42.34 7.04
CA LYS A 166 12.80 43.62 7.18
C LYS A 166 12.38 44.18 5.81
N ILE A 167 13.30 44.24 4.84
CA ILE A 167 13.02 44.74 3.48
C ILE A 167 11.89 43.93 2.82
N LEU A 168 11.98 42.61 2.83
CA LEU A 168 10.98 41.72 2.22
C LEU A 168 9.59 41.90 2.85
N LYS A 169 9.54 42.12 4.17
CA LYS A 169 8.30 42.37 4.92
C LYS A 169 7.71 43.74 4.62
N ASP A 170 8.51 44.80 4.71
CA ASP A 170 8.06 46.18 4.56
C ASP A 170 7.53 46.44 3.15
N HIS A 171 8.14 45.82 2.13
CA HIS A 171 7.74 45.92 0.73
C HIS A 171 6.65 44.94 0.31
N LYS A 172 6.21 44.03 1.20
CA LYS A 172 5.16 43.02 0.91
C LYS A 172 5.45 42.22 -0.38
N VAL A 173 6.70 41.79 -0.53
CA VAL A 173 7.19 41.13 -1.76
C VAL A 173 6.34 39.91 -2.10
N GLU A 174 5.83 39.86 -3.33
CA GLU A 174 5.14 38.68 -3.86
C GLU A 174 6.13 37.60 -4.30
N VAL A 175 5.87 36.36 -3.92
CA VAL A 175 6.75 35.21 -4.15
C VAL A 175 5.98 33.98 -4.61
N ASN A 176 6.72 33.08 -5.25
CA ASN A 176 6.32 31.69 -5.43
C ASN A 176 7.04 30.83 -4.38
N GLU A 177 6.31 30.34 -3.38
CA GLU A 177 6.91 29.61 -2.25
C GLU A 177 7.68 28.37 -2.72
N MET A 178 7.26 27.68 -3.79
CA MET A 178 8.01 26.51 -4.28
C MET A 178 9.45 26.86 -4.69
N LYS A 179 9.66 28.09 -5.20
CA LYS A 179 11.00 28.57 -5.55
C LYS A 179 11.84 28.93 -4.33
N LEU A 180 11.22 29.28 -3.19
CA LEU A 180 11.96 29.63 -1.96
C LEU A 180 12.55 28.40 -1.27
N TYR A 181 11.82 27.29 -1.25
CA TYR A 181 12.23 26.06 -0.55
C TYR A 181 12.96 25.06 -1.45
N GLY A 182 12.45 24.86 -2.67
CA GLY A 182 13.05 23.95 -3.65
C GLY A 182 14.30 24.55 -4.27
N TYR A 183 15.22 23.72 -4.76
CA TYR A 183 16.39 24.25 -5.46
C TYR A 183 16.01 24.88 -6.80
N THR A 184 16.73 25.95 -7.16
CA THR A 184 16.53 26.82 -8.35
C THR A 184 17.83 27.01 -9.13
N ASN A 185 18.76 26.07 -9.01
CA ASN A 185 20.05 26.08 -9.70
C ASN A 185 20.16 25.02 -10.82
N GLY A 186 19.02 24.56 -11.34
CA GLY A 186 18.97 23.70 -12.52
C GLY A 186 19.38 24.47 -13.79
N LYS A 187 19.76 23.73 -14.84
CA LYS A 187 20.24 24.32 -16.11
C LYS A 187 19.29 25.34 -16.75
N LYS A 188 17.98 25.24 -16.48
CA LYS A 188 16.94 26.10 -17.05
C LYS A 188 16.45 27.21 -16.10
N ASP A 189 16.96 27.24 -14.88
CA ASP A 189 16.54 28.23 -13.91
C ASP A 189 17.35 29.52 -14.09
N ASN A 190 16.69 30.66 -13.86
CA ASN A 190 17.28 32.01 -13.91
C ASN A 190 16.96 32.74 -12.61
N GLU A 191 17.78 33.73 -12.30
CA GLU A 191 17.41 34.71 -11.27
C GLU A 191 16.16 35.50 -11.74
N GLU A 192 15.37 35.96 -10.78
CA GLU A 192 14.11 36.64 -11.03
C GLU A 192 14.08 37.96 -10.27
N ASN A 193 13.85 39.07 -10.97
CA ASN A 193 13.55 40.33 -10.32
C ASN A 193 12.12 40.28 -9.78
N LEU A 194 11.97 40.27 -8.45
CA LEU A 194 10.67 40.18 -7.79
C LEU A 194 10.00 41.55 -7.66
N GLU A 195 10.78 42.59 -7.37
CA GLU A 195 10.26 43.93 -7.16
C GLU A 195 11.33 44.99 -7.47
N THR A 196 10.91 46.08 -8.10
CA THR A 196 11.73 47.29 -8.30
C THR A 196 11.18 48.39 -7.41
N VAL A 197 11.96 48.74 -6.38
CA VAL A 197 11.62 49.81 -5.44
C VAL A 197 12.12 51.13 -6.00
N LYS A 198 11.25 52.13 -6.04
CA LYS A 198 11.55 53.46 -6.53
C LYS A 198 11.58 54.47 -5.39
N LYS A 199 12.39 55.50 -5.56
CA LYS A 199 12.40 56.70 -4.72
C LYS A 199 12.25 57.95 -5.59
N LYS A 200 11.85 59.05 -4.97
CA LYS A 200 11.83 60.36 -5.61
C LYS A 200 13.18 61.05 -5.46
N GLU A 201 13.69 61.59 -6.55
CA GLU A 201 14.89 62.44 -6.58
C GLU A 201 14.66 63.66 -7.47
N LYS A 202 15.41 64.75 -7.25
CA LYS A 202 15.34 65.93 -8.13
C LYS A 202 16.29 65.76 -9.31
N ASN A 203 15.79 65.98 -10.52
CA ASN A 203 16.61 65.98 -11.74
C ASN A 203 17.44 67.27 -11.86
N LYS A 204 18.22 67.39 -12.93
CA LYS A 204 19.09 68.57 -13.20
C LYS A 204 18.31 69.88 -13.36
N GLU A 205 17.02 69.82 -13.68
CA GLU A 205 16.12 70.98 -13.75
C GLU A 205 15.37 71.24 -12.42
N GLY A 206 15.71 70.51 -11.34
CA GLY A 206 15.08 70.66 -10.02
C GLY A 206 13.70 69.99 -9.89
N LYS A 207 13.24 69.27 -10.92
CA LYS A 207 11.94 68.57 -10.94
C LYS A 207 12.04 67.21 -10.26
N GLU A 208 11.05 66.86 -9.43
CA GLU A 208 10.95 65.51 -8.86
C GLU A 208 10.70 64.46 -9.95
N VAL A 209 11.54 63.43 -9.96
CA VAL A 209 11.46 62.26 -10.83
C VAL A 209 11.54 60.99 -9.99
N GLU A 210 10.88 59.92 -10.43
CA GLU A 210 11.06 58.61 -9.82
C GLU A 210 12.29 57.91 -10.41
N VAL A 211 13.20 57.49 -9.56
CA VAL A 211 14.36 56.69 -9.93
C VAL A 211 14.33 55.36 -9.18
N VAL A 212 14.97 54.35 -9.75
CA VAL A 212 15.15 53.06 -9.07
C VAL A 212 16.06 53.29 -7.86
N ASP A 213 15.56 52.94 -6.68
CA ASP A 213 16.36 52.89 -5.46
C ASP A 213 17.13 51.56 -5.42
N PHE A 214 16.38 50.46 -5.46
CA PHE A 214 16.94 49.12 -5.54
C PHE A 214 15.95 48.11 -6.13
N ASN A 215 16.47 46.95 -6.49
CA ASN A 215 15.74 45.79 -6.96
C ASN A 215 15.87 44.66 -5.95
N ILE A 216 14.77 43.93 -5.71
CA ILE A 216 14.74 42.71 -4.89
C ILE A 216 14.78 41.52 -5.85
N VAL A 217 15.86 40.76 -5.82
CA VAL A 217 16.11 39.67 -6.76
C VAL A 217 16.14 38.33 -6.04
N LEU A 218 15.37 37.37 -6.56
CA LEU A 218 15.45 35.95 -6.20
C LEU A 218 16.64 35.31 -6.91
N LYS A 219 17.58 34.80 -6.12
CA LYS A 219 18.80 34.11 -6.57
C LYS A 219 18.51 32.67 -6.99
N LYS A 220 19.44 32.08 -7.73
CA LYS A 220 19.58 30.62 -7.80
C LYS A 220 20.14 30.11 -6.48
N HIS A 221 19.54 29.08 -5.90
CA HIS A 221 20.02 28.49 -4.66
C HIS A 221 19.82 26.97 -4.61
N LYS A 222 20.49 26.34 -3.64
CA LYS A 222 20.29 24.93 -3.29
C LYS A 222 19.00 24.78 -2.46
N THR A 223 18.57 23.54 -2.25
CA THR A 223 17.37 23.25 -1.45
C THR A 223 17.64 23.35 0.05
N PHE A 224 16.64 23.80 0.82
CA PHE A 224 16.65 23.85 2.28
C PHE A 224 15.76 22.72 2.83
N GLY A 225 16.33 21.53 2.92
CA GLY A 225 15.56 20.29 3.07
C GLY A 225 14.75 20.16 4.36
N VAL A 226 15.22 20.77 5.46
CA VAL A 226 14.49 20.79 6.74
C VAL A 226 13.25 21.66 6.61
N GLU A 227 13.44 22.89 6.17
CA GLU A 227 12.41 23.90 5.99
C GLU A 227 11.38 23.45 4.95
N LEU A 228 11.84 22.86 3.84
CA LEU A 228 11.00 22.36 2.76
C LEU A 228 10.02 21.30 3.25
N LEU A 229 10.51 20.25 3.93
CA LEU A 229 9.64 19.18 4.42
C LEU A 229 8.78 19.65 5.60
N SER A 230 9.31 20.56 6.42
CA SER A 230 8.53 21.20 7.48
C SER A 230 7.36 21.98 6.90
N ARG A 231 7.55 22.73 5.80
CA ARG A 231 6.47 23.41 5.08
C ARG A 231 5.49 22.44 4.43
N ALA A 232 6.00 21.42 3.73
CA ALA A 232 5.19 20.48 2.98
C ALA A 232 4.25 19.66 3.89
N TYR A 233 4.67 19.40 5.14
CA TYR A 233 3.97 18.56 6.10
C TYR A 233 3.45 19.30 7.34
N ALA A 234 3.52 20.63 7.39
CA ALA A 234 3.03 21.45 8.51
C ALA A 234 1.53 21.27 8.75
N GLY A 235 1.13 21.12 10.02
CA GLY A 235 -0.27 21.09 10.47
C GLY A 235 -1.06 19.89 9.93
N ARG A 236 -0.39 18.80 9.57
CA ARG A 236 -1.01 17.64 8.92
C ARG A 236 -0.83 16.40 9.79
N TYR A 237 -1.94 15.70 10.03
CA TYR A 237 -1.96 14.38 10.67
C TYR A 237 -1.09 14.35 11.95
N GLY A 238 -1.42 15.25 12.88
CA GLY A 238 -0.74 15.38 14.17
C GLY A 238 0.54 16.19 14.18
N ASN A 239 1.15 16.46 13.01
CA ASN A 239 2.33 17.32 12.97
C ASN A 239 1.97 18.75 13.39
N GLY A 240 2.86 19.36 14.18
CA GLY A 240 2.87 20.79 14.46
C GLY A 240 3.08 21.66 13.21
N ASP A 241 3.19 22.97 13.45
CA ASP A 241 3.39 23.96 12.38
C ASP A 241 4.76 23.85 11.70
N GLU A 242 5.03 24.71 10.73
CA GLU A 242 6.30 24.71 10.00
C GLU A 242 7.51 25.00 10.90
N MET A 243 7.33 25.76 11.99
CA MET A 243 8.40 26.14 12.92
C MET A 243 8.75 25.01 13.88
N SER A 244 7.80 24.11 14.18
CA SER A 244 8.03 22.91 14.98
C SER A 244 9.09 21.97 14.38
N ARG A 245 9.28 22.04 13.05
CA ARG A 245 10.10 21.12 12.23
C ARG A 245 9.62 19.67 12.24
N GLU A 246 8.44 19.40 12.77
CA GLU A 246 7.89 18.05 12.84
C GLU A 246 7.62 17.45 11.46
N GLY A 247 7.30 18.27 10.46
CA GLY A 247 7.23 17.81 9.07
C GLY A 247 8.54 17.16 8.58
N TYR A 248 9.70 17.68 8.96
CA TYR A 248 10.99 17.05 8.69
C TYR A 248 11.25 15.86 9.62
N ILE A 249 11.02 16.02 10.94
CA ILE A 249 11.30 15.00 11.95
C ILE A 249 10.50 13.73 11.66
N TYR A 250 9.21 13.84 11.33
CA TYR A 250 8.28 12.74 11.03
C TYR A 250 8.05 12.51 9.54
N ARG A 251 9.00 12.90 8.69
CA ARG A 251 9.04 12.52 7.28
C ARG A 251 9.13 11.00 7.10
N GLY A 252 8.88 10.52 5.87
CA GLY A 252 8.82 9.10 5.54
C GLY A 252 10.05 8.29 5.97
N LYS A 253 9.81 7.18 6.68
CA LYS A 253 10.84 6.23 7.13
C LYS A 253 10.42 4.76 7.01
N GLY A 254 11.40 3.88 6.87
CA GLY A 254 11.21 2.43 6.83
C GLY A 254 10.69 1.91 5.49
N LEU A 255 10.37 0.62 5.43
CA LEU A 255 10.06 -0.06 4.16
C LEU A 255 8.79 0.49 3.48
N LYS A 256 7.80 0.91 4.27
CA LYS A 256 6.52 1.46 3.79
C LYS A 256 6.50 3.00 3.74
N GLN A 257 7.59 3.66 4.17
CA GLN A 257 7.67 5.10 4.34
C GLN A 257 6.56 5.63 5.27
N ILE A 258 6.60 5.22 6.54
CA ILE A 258 5.68 5.74 7.56
C ILE A 258 5.98 7.22 7.77
N THR A 259 4.96 8.06 7.61
CA THR A 259 5.04 9.53 7.64
C THR A 259 3.96 10.09 8.55
N PHE A 260 4.21 11.24 9.16
CA PHE A 260 3.34 11.97 10.10
C PHE A 260 3.32 11.41 11.52
N HIS A 261 3.11 12.32 12.48
CA HIS A 261 2.98 12.04 13.90
C HIS A 261 1.89 11.00 14.18
N ASP A 262 0.67 11.18 13.67
CA ASP A 262 -0.47 10.28 13.96
C ASP A 262 -0.21 8.82 13.57
N ASN A 263 0.50 8.59 12.47
CA ASN A 263 0.85 7.23 12.04
C ASN A 263 1.92 6.62 12.93
N LEU A 264 2.89 7.40 13.39
CA LEU A 264 3.93 6.95 14.32
C LEU A 264 3.33 6.64 15.70
N GLU A 265 2.41 7.48 16.18
CA GLU A 265 1.65 7.22 17.39
C GLU A 265 0.82 5.94 17.27
N SER A 266 0.08 5.79 16.16
CA SER A 266 -0.72 4.59 15.90
C SER A 266 0.13 3.32 15.84
N PHE A 267 1.33 3.38 15.26
CA PHE A 267 2.27 2.26 15.26
C PHE A 267 2.81 1.95 16.67
N SER A 268 3.15 2.98 17.44
CA SER A 268 3.61 2.85 18.83
C SER A 268 2.55 2.13 19.69
N ASN A 269 1.30 2.59 19.61
CA ASN A 269 0.17 2.01 20.31
C ASN A 269 -0.13 0.58 19.85
N PHE A 270 -0.04 0.30 18.55
CA PHE A 270 -0.21 -1.05 18.04
C PHE A 270 0.83 -2.01 18.63
N ARG A 271 2.12 -1.63 18.57
CA ARG A 271 3.22 -2.49 19.04
C ARG A 271 3.13 -2.74 20.54
N LYS A 272 2.76 -1.73 21.33
CA LYS A 272 2.48 -1.88 22.77
C LYS A 272 1.40 -2.94 23.05
N ASN A 273 0.32 -2.93 22.27
CA ASN A 273 -0.79 -3.86 22.45
C ASN A 273 -0.60 -5.22 21.74
N ASN A 274 0.34 -5.32 20.82
CA ASN A 274 0.62 -6.50 19.99
C ASN A 274 2.14 -6.67 19.87
N PRO A 275 2.82 -7.06 20.96
CA PRO A 275 4.27 -7.22 20.94
C PRO A 275 4.68 -8.26 19.89
N PHE A 276 5.78 -7.98 19.17
CA PHE A 276 6.30 -8.91 18.18
C PHE A 276 7.09 -10.04 18.87
N PRO A 277 7.01 -11.29 18.39
CA PRO A 277 7.71 -12.42 19.01
C PRO A 277 9.22 -12.20 19.19
N ASP A 278 9.71 -12.44 20.41
CA ASP A 278 11.11 -12.26 20.85
C ASP A 278 11.71 -10.86 20.63
N ASP A 279 10.89 -9.84 20.40
CA ASP A 279 11.33 -8.45 20.46
C ASP A 279 11.43 -8.00 21.93
N THR A 280 12.65 -7.77 22.41
CA THR A 280 12.94 -7.44 23.81
C THR A 280 13.02 -5.93 24.09
N HIS A 281 12.78 -5.07 23.09
CA HIS A 281 12.98 -3.62 23.25
C HIS A 281 11.93 -2.93 24.14
N GLY A 282 10.90 -3.65 24.61
CA GLY A 282 9.84 -3.10 25.46
C GLY A 282 8.99 -2.05 24.74
N ASP A 283 8.25 -1.22 25.46
CA ASP A 283 7.43 -0.15 24.87
C ASP A 283 8.29 0.94 24.23
N ILE A 284 7.94 1.35 23.01
CA ILE A 284 8.61 2.43 22.29
C ILE A 284 7.56 3.41 21.80
N ASP A 285 7.70 4.66 22.24
CA ASP A 285 7.01 5.79 21.65
C ASP A 285 7.85 6.35 20.50
N PHE A 286 7.42 6.10 19.26
CA PHE A 286 8.10 6.57 18.06
C PHE A 286 7.90 8.07 17.78
N THR A 287 6.97 8.76 18.45
CA THR A 287 6.82 10.21 18.29
C THR A 287 7.81 10.97 19.16
N LYS A 288 8.33 10.36 20.23
CA LYS A 288 9.27 11.00 21.16
C LYS A 288 10.48 11.63 20.46
N ILE A 289 10.59 12.95 20.55
CA ILE A 289 11.79 13.71 20.15
C ILE A 289 12.90 13.39 21.15
N THR A 290 14.04 12.94 20.64
CA THR A 290 15.20 12.54 21.46
C THR A 290 16.28 13.60 21.50
N ASP A 291 16.37 14.42 20.44
CA ASP A 291 17.28 15.57 20.37
C ASP A 291 16.66 16.64 19.46
N LYS A 292 16.18 17.72 20.06
CA LYS A 292 15.53 18.83 19.35
C LYS A 292 16.52 19.63 18.51
N ASN A 293 17.77 19.76 18.95
CA ASN A 293 18.78 20.56 18.25
C ASN A 293 19.21 19.89 16.95
N ASN A 294 19.30 18.56 16.96
CA ASN A 294 19.64 17.76 15.78
C ASN A 294 18.43 17.18 15.04
N LEU A 295 17.21 17.59 15.43
CA LEU A 295 15.95 17.16 14.83
C LEU A 295 15.80 15.62 14.78
N LYS A 296 16.18 14.95 15.87
CA LYS A 296 16.11 13.49 16.03
C LYS A 296 14.92 13.08 16.87
N SER A 297 14.33 11.94 16.52
CA SER A 297 13.26 11.31 17.28
C SER A 297 13.42 9.80 17.30
N LYS A 298 12.68 9.12 18.17
CA LYS A 298 12.61 7.66 18.16
C LYS A 298 12.11 7.09 16.83
N SER A 299 11.36 7.85 16.03
CA SER A 299 11.02 7.43 14.66
C SER A 299 12.23 7.16 13.77
N ASP A 300 13.42 7.72 14.06
CA ASP A 300 14.63 7.44 13.30
C ASP A 300 15.04 5.96 13.35
N LEU A 301 14.60 5.20 14.36
CA LEU A 301 14.77 3.75 14.45
C LEU A 301 14.11 2.99 13.28
N LEU A 302 13.07 3.54 12.65
CA LEU A 302 12.47 2.94 11.45
C LEU A 302 13.41 3.00 10.22
N ALA A 303 14.45 3.83 10.28
CA ALA A 303 15.44 4.01 9.23
C ALA A 303 16.86 3.65 9.69
N ASP A 304 17.01 2.91 10.79
CA ASP A 304 18.30 2.36 11.21
C ASP A 304 18.70 1.22 10.28
N SER A 305 19.75 1.39 9.49
CA SER A 305 20.18 0.38 8.53
C SER A 305 21.04 -0.73 9.14
N SER A 306 21.48 -0.56 10.40
CA SER A 306 22.19 -1.60 11.15
C SER A 306 21.21 -2.67 11.66
N ASP A 307 20.00 -2.27 12.03
CA ASP A 307 18.94 -3.16 12.48
C ASP A 307 17.56 -2.77 11.90
N LEU A 308 17.04 -3.61 11.00
CA LEU A 308 15.79 -3.35 10.28
C LEU A 308 14.53 -3.84 11.02
N ILE A 309 14.62 -4.24 12.29
CA ILE A 309 13.48 -4.77 13.04
C ILE A 309 12.28 -3.81 12.98
N PHE A 310 12.46 -2.53 13.30
CA PHE A 310 11.37 -1.55 13.31
C PHE A 310 10.92 -1.15 11.90
N ALA A 311 11.81 -1.20 10.91
CA ALA A 311 11.45 -0.98 9.51
C ALA A 311 10.50 -2.09 8.99
N VAL A 312 10.71 -3.34 9.42
CA VAL A 312 9.86 -4.49 9.08
C VAL A 312 8.57 -4.48 9.88
N GLN A 313 8.65 -4.29 11.20
CA GLN A 313 7.47 -4.25 12.07
C GLN A 313 6.49 -3.15 11.64
N SER A 314 6.99 -1.95 11.33
CA SER A 314 6.14 -0.85 10.88
C SER A 314 5.46 -1.13 9.53
N ALA A 315 6.14 -1.83 8.60
CA ALA A 315 5.54 -2.24 7.34
C ALA A 315 4.45 -3.32 7.52
N LEU A 316 4.68 -4.31 8.39
CA LEU A 316 3.70 -5.35 8.71
C LEU A 316 2.50 -4.80 9.49
N TRP A 317 2.73 -3.85 10.40
CA TRP A 317 1.65 -3.11 11.05
C TRP A 317 0.78 -2.40 10.02
N TYR A 318 1.38 -1.63 9.11
CA TYR A 318 0.61 -0.89 8.11
C TYR A 318 -0.14 -1.83 7.16
N TRP A 319 0.43 -2.98 6.83
CA TRP A 319 -0.24 -4.04 6.08
C TRP A 319 -1.50 -4.56 6.78
N MET A 320 -1.45 -4.73 8.10
CA MET A 320 -2.55 -5.24 8.91
C MET A 320 -3.61 -4.18 9.26
N ARG A 321 -3.17 -2.94 9.50
CA ARG A 321 -3.95 -1.91 10.19
C ARG A 321 -3.97 -0.55 9.52
N GLY A 322 -3.26 -0.35 8.40
CA GLY A 322 -3.16 0.93 7.69
C GLY A 322 -4.50 1.40 7.12
N ASN A 323 -4.53 1.94 5.91
CA ASN A 323 -5.77 2.44 5.28
C ASN A 323 -6.73 1.28 4.89
N GLY A 324 -7.33 0.63 5.88
CA GLY A 324 -8.03 -0.64 5.76
C GLY A 324 -7.08 -1.84 5.91
N LYS A 325 -7.64 -2.99 6.31
CA LYS A 325 -6.94 -4.28 6.42
C LYS A 325 -6.39 -4.69 5.03
N ILE A 326 -5.21 -4.21 4.64
CA ILE A 326 -4.73 -4.25 3.24
C ILE A 326 -4.70 -5.69 2.72
N TYR A 327 -4.31 -6.63 3.58
CA TYR A 327 -4.28 -8.06 3.27
C TYR A 327 -5.58 -8.62 2.68
N THR A 328 -6.76 -8.11 3.07
CA THR A 328 -8.04 -8.62 2.56
C THR A 328 -8.24 -8.31 1.09
N TYR A 329 -7.66 -7.22 0.59
CA TYR A 329 -7.76 -6.82 -0.81
C TYR A 329 -6.77 -7.57 -1.70
N SER A 330 -5.67 -8.04 -1.11
CA SER A 330 -4.68 -8.85 -1.82
C SER A 330 -5.20 -10.23 -2.14
N ASP A 331 -6.14 -10.78 -1.36
CA ASP A 331 -6.76 -12.08 -1.64
C ASP A 331 -7.68 -12.07 -2.87
N SER A 332 -8.10 -10.88 -3.32
CA SER A 332 -8.82 -10.69 -4.59
C SER A 332 -7.89 -10.37 -5.76
N ASP A 333 -6.57 -10.34 -5.54
CA ASP A 333 -5.52 -10.05 -6.53
C ASP A 333 -5.65 -8.69 -7.25
N LYS A 334 -6.27 -7.70 -6.60
CA LYS A 334 -6.56 -6.38 -7.18
C LYS A 334 -5.44 -5.38 -6.85
N VAL A 335 -4.41 -5.32 -7.70
CA VAL A 335 -3.26 -4.41 -7.51
C VAL A 335 -3.67 -2.94 -7.35
N TYR A 336 -4.74 -2.51 -8.02
CA TYR A 336 -5.28 -1.16 -7.90
C TYR A 336 -5.77 -0.86 -6.48
N ASP A 337 -6.57 -1.77 -5.90
CA ASP A 337 -7.17 -1.61 -4.58
C ASP A 337 -6.11 -1.64 -3.47
N VAL A 338 -5.11 -2.49 -3.61
CA VAL A 338 -3.96 -2.56 -2.70
C VAL A 338 -3.15 -1.26 -2.77
N SER A 339 -2.82 -0.80 -3.98
CA SER A 339 -2.00 0.40 -4.19
C SER A 339 -2.66 1.66 -3.62
N ARG A 340 -3.99 1.81 -3.79
CA ARG A 340 -4.73 2.96 -3.25
C ARG A 340 -4.66 3.06 -1.73
N ARG A 341 -4.65 1.92 -1.04
CA ARG A 341 -4.57 1.88 0.43
C ARG A 341 -3.16 2.17 0.91
N ILE A 342 -2.17 1.66 0.19
CA ILE A 342 -0.76 1.86 0.50
C ILE A 342 -0.33 3.31 0.26
N ASN A 343 -0.76 3.96 -0.81
CA ASN A 343 -0.23 5.27 -1.23
C ASN A 343 -1.27 6.41 -1.25
N GLY A 344 -2.50 6.16 -0.75
CA GLY A 344 -3.59 7.13 -0.82
C GLY A 344 -4.04 7.50 -2.24
N GLY A 345 -3.64 6.72 -3.25
CA GLY A 345 -3.84 7.02 -4.66
C GLY A 345 -3.08 6.07 -5.59
N ASN A 346 -2.84 6.50 -6.83
CA ASN A 346 -2.23 5.66 -7.88
C ASN A 346 -0.83 6.14 -8.27
N ASN A 347 -0.10 6.82 -7.38
CA ASN A 347 1.25 7.28 -7.72
C ASN A 347 2.18 6.06 -7.84
N GLY A 348 2.90 5.98 -8.96
CA GLY A 348 3.80 4.87 -9.27
C GLY A 348 3.08 3.58 -9.66
N MET A 349 1.83 3.68 -10.12
CA MET A 349 1.02 2.51 -10.48
C MET A 349 1.68 1.61 -11.52
N ASN A 350 2.40 2.18 -12.50
CA ASN A 350 3.11 1.37 -13.48
C ASN A 350 4.15 0.45 -12.81
N ASN A 351 4.95 0.98 -11.89
CA ASN A 351 5.96 0.19 -11.18
C ASN A 351 5.33 -0.88 -10.26
N ARG A 352 4.26 -0.51 -9.55
CA ARG A 352 3.50 -1.45 -8.69
C ARG A 352 2.92 -2.61 -9.50
N TYR A 353 2.36 -2.29 -10.66
CA TYR A 353 1.83 -3.27 -11.60
C TYR A 353 2.93 -4.19 -12.14
N ASP A 354 4.02 -3.62 -12.68
CA ASP A 354 5.14 -4.39 -13.25
C ASP A 354 5.77 -5.32 -12.21
N ASN A 355 5.93 -4.86 -10.95
CA ASN A 355 6.37 -5.71 -9.85
C ASN A 355 5.37 -6.85 -9.60
N THR A 356 4.06 -6.55 -9.57
CA THR A 356 3.03 -7.56 -9.30
C THR A 356 2.98 -8.64 -10.38
N LEU A 357 3.20 -8.30 -11.66
CA LEU A 357 3.32 -9.29 -12.73
C LEU A 357 4.43 -10.30 -12.44
N ARG A 358 5.66 -9.83 -12.18
CA ARG A 358 6.80 -10.68 -11.83
C ARG A 358 6.57 -11.46 -10.54
N ALA A 359 5.86 -10.87 -9.59
CA ALA A 359 5.53 -11.50 -8.32
C ALA A 359 4.58 -12.70 -8.48
N ARG A 360 3.74 -12.74 -9.52
CA ARG A 360 2.82 -13.86 -9.77
C ARG A 360 3.50 -15.09 -10.39
N GLU A 361 4.60 -14.88 -11.10
CA GLU A 361 5.35 -15.91 -11.80
C GLU A 361 5.95 -16.96 -10.84
N ASP A 362 6.37 -18.09 -11.42
CA ASP A 362 7.00 -19.22 -10.69
C ASP A 362 8.27 -18.80 -9.92
N SER A 363 9.10 -17.96 -10.54
CA SER A 363 10.31 -17.39 -9.93
C SER A 363 10.01 -16.35 -8.85
N GLY A 364 8.77 -15.83 -8.83
CA GLY A 364 8.25 -14.98 -7.77
C GLY A 364 7.56 -15.82 -6.69
N PHE A 365 6.27 -15.59 -6.49
CA PHE A 365 5.49 -16.21 -5.42
C PHE A 365 4.53 -17.29 -5.90
N LYS A 366 4.71 -17.81 -7.13
CA LYS A 366 3.99 -18.98 -7.65
C LYS A 366 2.46 -18.81 -7.57
N VAL A 367 1.95 -17.60 -7.84
CA VAL A 367 0.51 -17.29 -7.76
C VAL A 367 -0.27 -18.09 -8.80
N TYR A 368 0.29 -18.30 -10.00
CA TYR A 368 -0.35 -19.12 -11.03
C TYR A 368 -0.44 -20.60 -10.65
N LYS A 369 0.62 -21.17 -10.06
CA LYS A 369 0.57 -22.54 -9.51
C LYS A 369 -0.41 -22.64 -8.36
N HIS A 370 -0.47 -21.63 -7.50
CA HIS A 370 -1.46 -21.55 -6.44
C HIS A 370 -2.90 -21.61 -7.00
N TYR A 371 -3.20 -20.83 -8.05
CA TYR A 371 -4.50 -20.89 -8.72
C TYR A 371 -4.78 -22.25 -9.37
N GLN A 372 -3.80 -22.84 -10.05
CA GLN A 372 -3.95 -24.16 -10.66
C GLN A 372 -4.26 -25.24 -9.61
N GLU A 373 -3.54 -25.24 -8.49
CA GLU A 373 -3.72 -26.22 -7.42
C GLU A 373 -5.07 -26.06 -6.71
N LEU A 374 -5.48 -24.82 -6.39
CA LEU A 374 -6.81 -24.55 -5.84
C LEU A 374 -7.93 -24.96 -6.79
N TYR A 375 -7.78 -24.68 -8.09
CA TYR A 375 -8.79 -25.06 -9.07
C TYR A 375 -8.91 -26.60 -9.19
N ASN A 376 -7.79 -27.31 -9.17
CA ASN A 376 -7.78 -28.76 -9.37
C ASN A 376 -8.17 -29.57 -8.13
N LYS A 377 -7.80 -29.07 -6.93
CA LYS A 377 -7.88 -29.85 -5.68
C LYS A 377 -8.72 -29.18 -4.60
N GLY A 378 -9.06 -27.91 -4.76
CA GLY A 378 -9.85 -27.15 -3.80
C GLY A 378 -11.34 -27.42 -3.87
N THR A 379 -12.03 -26.82 -2.90
CA THR A 379 -13.49 -26.75 -2.81
C THR A 379 -14.09 -25.97 -3.98
N GLN A 380 -15.41 -26.08 -4.18
CA GLN A 380 -16.08 -25.27 -5.19
C GLN A 380 -15.92 -23.76 -4.95
N GLU A 381 -15.93 -23.29 -3.70
CA GLU A 381 -15.70 -21.88 -3.36
C GLU A 381 -14.29 -21.41 -3.78
N GLU A 382 -13.27 -22.25 -3.56
CA GLU A 382 -11.90 -21.96 -3.98
C GLU A 382 -11.78 -21.90 -5.51
N LYS A 383 -12.43 -22.82 -6.23
CA LYS A 383 -12.49 -22.82 -7.71
C LYS A 383 -13.14 -21.55 -8.23
N ASP A 384 -14.30 -21.18 -7.69
CA ASP A 384 -15.05 -19.99 -8.11
C ASP A 384 -14.23 -18.72 -7.86
N LYS A 385 -13.51 -18.66 -6.73
CA LYS A 385 -12.60 -17.55 -6.42
C LYS A 385 -11.42 -17.47 -7.39
N VAL A 386 -10.83 -18.60 -7.78
CA VAL A 386 -9.77 -18.65 -8.80
C VAL A 386 -10.28 -18.09 -10.12
N VAL A 387 -11.44 -18.57 -10.59
CA VAL A 387 -12.05 -18.11 -11.84
C VAL A 387 -12.32 -16.60 -11.78
N ALA A 388 -12.96 -16.11 -10.72
CA ALA A 388 -13.27 -14.70 -10.56
C ALA A 388 -12.01 -13.81 -10.56
N ASN A 389 -10.92 -14.25 -9.91
CA ASN A 389 -9.65 -13.53 -9.93
C ASN A 389 -9.03 -13.51 -11.34
N LEU A 390 -8.96 -14.66 -12.01
CA LEU A 390 -8.38 -14.75 -13.36
C LEU A 390 -9.17 -13.93 -14.37
N GLU A 391 -10.50 -14.00 -14.36
CA GLU A 391 -11.38 -13.18 -15.21
C GLU A 391 -11.16 -11.69 -14.97
N TYR A 392 -11.00 -11.27 -13.71
CA TYR A 392 -10.69 -9.87 -13.39
C TYR A 392 -9.35 -9.45 -14.00
N LEU A 393 -8.32 -10.28 -13.86
CA LEU A 393 -6.98 -10.00 -14.38
C LEU A 393 -6.91 -10.01 -15.92
N SER A 394 -7.78 -10.76 -16.58
CA SER A 394 -7.90 -10.81 -18.04
C SER A 394 -8.50 -9.55 -18.67
N LYS A 395 -9.17 -8.70 -17.88
CA LYS A 395 -9.84 -7.49 -18.39
C LYS A 395 -8.84 -6.39 -18.74
N ASP A 396 -9.14 -5.64 -19.80
CA ASP A 396 -8.44 -4.41 -20.17
C ASP A 396 -8.78 -3.25 -19.21
N LEU A 397 -8.21 -3.29 -18.01
CA LEU A 397 -8.45 -2.36 -16.91
C LEU A 397 -7.53 -1.14 -17.01
N LYS A 398 -8.04 -0.06 -17.61
CA LYS A 398 -7.31 1.21 -17.75
C LYS A 398 -7.42 2.05 -16.49
N THR A 399 -6.28 2.37 -15.89
CA THR A 399 -6.15 3.33 -14.79
C THR A 399 -5.16 4.45 -15.14
N ASN A 400 -5.10 5.47 -14.31
CA ASN A 400 -4.11 6.53 -14.41
C ASN A 400 -3.01 6.33 -13.38
N ASP A 401 -1.76 6.41 -13.79
CA ASP A 401 -0.63 6.69 -12.90
C ASP A 401 -0.67 8.19 -12.55
N THR A 402 -0.90 8.48 -11.27
CA THR A 402 -1.10 9.87 -10.80
C THR A 402 0.19 10.60 -10.48
N ALA A 403 1.37 10.00 -10.73
CA ALA A 403 2.65 10.67 -10.68
C ALA A 403 2.71 11.80 -11.75
N LYS A 404 2.20 12.98 -11.42
CA LYS A 404 2.18 14.13 -12.31
C LYS A 404 3.60 14.69 -12.48
N LYS A 405 3.96 15.01 -13.73
CA LYS A 405 4.80 16.17 -14.05
C LYS A 405 3.85 17.25 -14.58
N LYS A 406 4.00 18.50 -14.12
CA LYS A 406 3.20 19.65 -14.59
C LYS A 406 3.25 19.72 -16.13
N GLY A 407 2.09 19.71 -16.79
CA GLY A 407 1.98 19.80 -18.26
C GLY A 407 1.98 18.47 -19.03
N HIS A 408 1.96 17.31 -18.37
CA HIS A 408 1.86 16.01 -19.04
C HIS A 408 0.52 15.31 -18.76
N LYS A 409 -0.08 14.70 -19.79
CA LYS A 409 -1.27 13.84 -19.64
C LYS A 409 -0.95 12.72 -18.65
N LYS A 410 -1.90 12.34 -17.79
CA LYS A 410 -1.76 11.20 -16.89
C LYS A 410 -1.35 9.97 -17.71
N ARG A 411 -0.27 9.28 -17.31
CA ARG A 411 0.15 8.04 -17.98
C ARG A 411 -0.94 7.00 -17.73
N LYS A 412 -1.60 6.55 -18.79
CA LYS A 412 -2.57 5.45 -18.69
C LYS A 412 -1.79 4.15 -18.49
N VAL A 413 -2.21 3.35 -17.52
CA VAL A 413 -1.67 2.01 -17.25
C VAL A 413 -2.80 1.03 -17.48
N ASN A 414 -2.55 -0.02 -18.26
CA ASN A 414 -3.47 -1.14 -18.42
C ASN A 414 -3.05 -2.24 -17.44
N LEU A 415 -3.94 -2.66 -16.56
CA LEU A 415 -3.65 -3.64 -15.51
C LEU A 415 -3.97 -5.08 -15.92
N LYS A 416 -4.11 -5.34 -17.23
CA LYS A 416 -4.39 -6.66 -17.80
C LYS A 416 -3.19 -7.58 -17.71
N ASP A 417 -3.35 -8.71 -17.03
CA ASP A 417 -2.33 -9.76 -16.97
C ASP A 417 -2.56 -10.81 -18.08
N PRO A 418 -1.71 -10.88 -19.11
CA PRO A 418 -1.91 -11.80 -20.23
C PRO A 418 -1.83 -13.28 -19.80
N ASN A 419 -1.06 -13.59 -18.75
CA ASN A 419 -0.92 -14.96 -18.27
C ASN A 419 -2.19 -15.45 -17.57
N ALA A 420 -3.02 -14.54 -17.05
CA ALA A 420 -4.28 -14.91 -16.42
C ALA A 420 -5.29 -15.50 -17.42
N SER A 421 -5.43 -14.88 -18.60
CA SER A 421 -6.29 -15.42 -19.68
C SER A 421 -5.82 -16.80 -20.14
N ILE A 422 -4.51 -16.96 -20.37
CA ILE A 422 -3.93 -18.24 -20.80
C ILE A 422 -4.20 -19.34 -19.77
N LEU A 423 -4.07 -19.02 -18.47
CA LEU A 423 -4.35 -19.99 -17.42
C LEU A 423 -5.85 -20.29 -17.31
N LEU A 424 -6.71 -19.28 -17.37
CA LEU A 424 -8.16 -19.46 -17.31
C LEU A 424 -8.65 -20.38 -18.43
N ASP A 425 -8.21 -20.13 -19.67
CA ASP A 425 -8.54 -20.95 -20.83
C ASP A 425 -8.07 -22.40 -20.64
N LYS A 426 -6.86 -22.61 -20.10
CA LYS A 426 -6.35 -23.95 -19.79
C LYS A 426 -7.19 -24.66 -18.73
N LEU A 427 -7.60 -23.97 -17.67
CA LEU A 427 -8.36 -24.57 -16.56
C LEU A 427 -9.80 -24.91 -16.97
N GLN A 428 -10.45 -24.06 -17.76
CA GLN A 428 -11.83 -24.26 -18.21
C GLN A 428 -11.94 -25.23 -19.40
N ASN A 429 -10.94 -25.28 -20.27
CA ASN A 429 -10.91 -26.20 -21.43
C ASN A 429 -10.15 -27.50 -21.19
N SER A 430 -9.63 -27.73 -19.97
CA SER A 430 -9.08 -29.04 -19.61
C SER A 430 -10.20 -30.08 -19.66
N PRO A 431 -9.99 -31.25 -20.32
CA PRO A 431 -11.00 -32.29 -20.37
C PRO A 431 -11.39 -32.64 -18.93
N LYS A 432 -12.66 -32.43 -18.59
CA LYS A 432 -13.20 -32.86 -17.30
C LYS A 432 -12.91 -34.35 -17.19
N PRO A 433 -12.40 -34.86 -16.05
CA PRO A 433 -12.23 -36.29 -15.87
C PRO A 433 -13.56 -36.96 -16.23
N ILE A 434 -13.51 -37.90 -17.17
CA ILE A 434 -14.67 -38.71 -17.54
C ILE A 434 -15.10 -39.38 -16.24
N LYS A 435 -16.23 -38.94 -15.70
CA LYS A 435 -16.86 -39.61 -14.57
C LYS A 435 -17.38 -40.93 -15.16
N ILE A 436 -16.63 -42.02 -14.96
CA ILE A 436 -17.09 -43.34 -15.35
C ILE A 436 -18.23 -43.68 -14.40
N GLU A 437 -19.46 -43.42 -14.83
CA GLU A 437 -20.64 -43.91 -14.13
C GLU A 437 -20.73 -45.42 -14.36
N PRO A 438 -21.01 -46.24 -13.33
CA PRO A 438 -21.19 -47.67 -13.50
C PRO A 438 -22.27 -47.92 -14.56
N LEU A 439 -21.93 -48.64 -15.63
CA LEU A 439 -22.91 -49.12 -16.60
C LEU A 439 -23.93 -49.98 -15.87
N GLY A 440 -25.15 -49.45 -15.68
CA GLY A 440 -26.27 -50.19 -15.10
C GLY A 440 -27.27 -49.36 -14.29
N VAL A 441 -26.97 -48.11 -13.92
CA VAL A 441 -27.95 -47.21 -13.29
C VAL A 441 -27.81 -45.81 -13.87
N ASN A 442 -28.62 -45.49 -14.89
CA ASN A 442 -28.72 -44.12 -15.39
C ASN A 442 -29.52 -43.28 -14.39
N LEU A 443 -28.84 -42.40 -13.65
CA LEU A 443 -29.51 -41.30 -12.94
C LEU A 443 -29.66 -40.14 -13.93
N ILE A 444 -30.88 -39.96 -14.44
CA ILE A 444 -31.21 -38.88 -15.37
C ILE A 444 -31.13 -37.54 -14.61
N PRO A 445 -30.37 -36.54 -15.11
CA PRO A 445 -30.39 -35.18 -14.56
C PRO A 445 -31.80 -34.58 -14.64
N LEU A 446 -32.26 -33.91 -13.58
CA LEU A 446 -33.63 -33.39 -13.47
C LEU A 446 -34.03 -32.44 -14.62
N GLU A 447 -33.04 -31.83 -15.27
CA GLU A 447 -33.20 -30.84 -16.34
C GLU A 447 -33.52 -31.47 -17.70
N SER A 448 -33.07 -32.70 -17.97
CA SER A 448 -33.34 -33.40 -19.25
C SER A 448 -34.70 -34.08 -19.29
N ILE A 449 -35.44 -34.12 -18.18
CA ILE A 449 -36.82 -34.59 -18.12
C ILE A 449 -37.82 -33.50 -18.55
N ILE A 450 -37.38 -32.22 -18.59
CA ILE A 450 -38.27 -31.07 -18.79
C ILE A 450 -38.69 -30.87 -20.26
N SER A 451 -37.94 -31.38 -21.25
CA SER A 451 -38.18 -31.02 -22.66
C SER A 451 -39.01 -32.00 -23.49
N GLU A 452 -39.32 -33.22 -23.03
CA GLU A 452 -40.02 -34.19 -23.91
C GLU A 452 -41.33 -34.76 -23.39
N GLN A 453 -41.70 -34.61 -22.12
CA GLN A 453 -43.05 -34.96 -21.68
C GLN A 453 -43.58 -33.99 -20.66
N LYS A 454 -44.79 -33.46 -20.93
CA LYS A 454 -45.61 -32.68 -19.99
C LYS A 454 -45.87 -33.52 -18.73
N ILE A 455 -44.97 -33.46 -17.75
CA ILE A 455 -45.18 -34.06 -16.43
C ILE A 455 -45.04 -32.94 -15.40
N SER A 456 -46.12 -32.70 -14.67
CA SER A 456 -46.18 -31.77 -13.55
C SER A 456 -45.26 -32.24 -12.41
N LEU A 457 -44.15 -31.52 -12.20
CA LEU A 457 -43.25 -31.67 -11.05
C LEU A 457 -43.98 -31.38 -9.74
N LYS A 458 -43.93 -32.32 -8.78
CA LYS A 458 -44.10 -32.02 -7.35
C LYS A 458 -42.92 -32.59 -6.55
N THR A 459 -41.99 -31.68 -6.25
CA THR A 459 -41.10 -31.58 -5.07
C THR A 459 -40.30 -32.81 -4.62
N ILE A 460 -38.97 -32.70 -4.76
CA ILE A 460 -37.99 -33.45 -3.94
C ILE A 460 -37.88 -32.74 -2.60
N THR A 461 -38.11 -33.46 -1.49
CA THR A 461 -37.90 -32.95 -0.12
C THR A 461 -36.93 -33.84 0.62
N PHE A 462 -35.87 -33.25 1.18
CA PHE A 462 -34.89 -33.92 2.04
C PHE A 462 -35.41 -33.93 3.49
N VAL A 463 -35.34 -35.08 4.16
CA VAL A 463 -35.78 -35.24 5.56
C VAL A 463 -34.55 -35.58 6.42
N GLU A 464 -34.30 -34.82 7.48
CA GLU A 464 -33.29 -35.16 8.49
C GLU A 464 -33.69 -36.43 9.26
N PRO A 465 -32.74 -37.31 9.64
CA PRO A 465 -33.06 -38.50 10.40
C PRO A 465 -33.50 -38.16 11.84
N GLU A 466 -34.64 -38.71 12.27
CA GLU A 466 -35.12 -38.59 13.64
C GLU A 466 -34.10 -39.13 14.67
N LYS A 467 -33.77 -38.30 15.67
CA LYS A 467 -32.93 -38.70 16.81
C LYS A 467 -33.63 -39.78 17.64
N LYS A 468 -33.26 -41.05 17.49
CA LYS A 468 -33.72 -42.14 18.37
C LYS A 468 -33.29 -41.87 19.82
N LYS A 469 -34.25 -41.55 20.70
CA LYS A 469 -34.04 -41.47 22.16
C LYS A 469 -33.62 -42.84 22.72
N LYS A 470 -32.42 -42.93 23.28
CA LYS A 470 -31.95 -44.09 24.08
C LYS A 470 -32.89 -44.30 25.29
N LYS A 471 -33.71 -45.35 25.28
CA LYS A 471 -34.46 -45.80 26.47
C LYS A 471 -33.50 -46.41 27.51
N LYS A 472 -33.30 -45.73 28.64
CA LYS A 472 -32.69 -46.31 29.86
C LYS A 472 -33.60 -47.43 30.37
N LYS A 473 -33.13 -48.70 30.33
CA LYS A 473 -33.76 -49.81 31.06
C LYS A 473 -33.41 -49.70 32.55
N LYS A 474 -34.39 -49.32 33.39
CA LYS A 474 -34.36 -49.56 34.84
C LYS A 474 -34.70 -51.03 35.09
N LYS A 475 -33.76 -51.84 35.62
CA LYS A 475 -34.08 -53.13 36.25
C LYS A 475 -34.56 -52.85 37.68
N LYS A 476 -35.83 -53.15 37.95
CA LYS A 476 -36.43 -53.19 39.30
C LYS A 476 -36.03 -54.49 39.99
N LYS A 477 -35.62 -54.35 41.27
CA LYS A 477 -35.56 -55.42 42.28
C LYS A 477 -36.93 -56.08 42.44
N ASN A 478 -36.95 -57.38 42.73
CA ASN A 478 -38.01 -58.00 43.51
C ASN A 478 -37.42 -59.09 44.40
N LYS A 479 -37.79 -58.95 45.69
CA LYS A 479 -37.79 -59.83 46.87
C LYS A 479 -36.72 -60.91 46.98
#